data_AF-A0A372BTK9-F1
#
_entry.id   AF-A0A372BTK9-F1
#
_cell.length_a   1.000
_cell.length_b   1.000
_cell.length_c   1.000
_cell.angle_alpha   90.00
_cell.angle_beta   90.00
_cell.angle_gamma   90.00
#
_symmetry.space_group_name_H-M   'P 1'
#
loop_
_entity.id
_entity.type
_entity.pdbx_description
1 polymer ?
#
loop_
_entity_poly.entity_id
_entity_poly.type
_entity_poly.pdbx_seq_one_letter_code
_entity_poly.pdbx_strand_id
1 'polypeptide(L)'
;MVPASDIRDEVKVDFFIVATDTVDQFSPSDVNPEYGSSTFSLEPGNVLAQDEPYVFYFDRELIKPVSSVFDIVVNEQLEDGAWQLDLNSDRVKISVSRATKESLDFARASKEHRATLINSLYFAAVLYCVDSIQNSPEDYVSYRWCEVFRKQAHNQGLDLEKQESYILAQALLKNPLNLLTNYVFVDR
;
A
#
# COMPACT_ATOMS: atom_id res chain seq x y z
N MET A 1 -23.12 5.31 10.89
CA MET A 1 -22.03 5.91 10.08
C MET A 1 -20.84 6.08 11.01
N VAL A 2 -19.77 5.31 10.83
CA VAL A 2 -18.58 5.40 11.69
C VAL A 2 -17.76 6.62 11.24
N PRO A 3 -17.38 7.55 12.14
CA PRO A 3 -16.55 8.70 11.77
C PRO A 3 -15.18 8.24 11.23
N ALA A 4 -14.71 8.84 10.13
CA ALA A 4 -13.41 8.51 9.56
C ALA A 4 -12.22 8.76 10.51
N SER A 5 -12.41 9.53 11.59
CA SER A 5 -11.41 9.75 12.65
C SER A 5 -11.21 8.55 13.57
N ASP A 6 -12.20 7.66 13.64
CA ASP A 6 -12.29 6.59 14.63
C ASP A 6 -11.94 5.23 14.02
N ILE A 7 -11.86 5.16 12.69
CA ILE A 7 -11.30 4.02 11.98
C ILE A 7 -9.79 4.20 11.97
N ARG A 8 -9.13 3.57 12.93
CA ARG A 8 -7.70 3.29 12.88
C ARG A 8 -7.61 1.78 12.86
N ASP A 9 -6.90 1.26 11.87
CA ASP A 9 -6.55 -0.16 11.73
C ASP A 9 -7.40 -0.95 10.71
N GLU A 10 -7.41 -2.27 10.86
CA GLU A 10 -8.07 -3.23 9.98
C GLU A 10 -9.57 -2.96 9.82
N VAL A 11 -10.02 -2.86 8.57
CA VAL A 11 -11.43 -2.82 8.20
C VAL A 11 -11.75 -4.12 7.49
N LYS A 12 -12.64 -4.89 8.10
CA LYS A 12 -13.18 -6.13 7.55
C LYS A 12 -14.58 -5.88 7.00
N VAL A 13 -14.80 -6.25 5.75
CA VAL A 13 -16.12 -6.22 5.10
C VAL A 13 -16.56 -7.66 4.85
N ASP A 14 -17.59 -8.08 5.57
CA ASP A 14 -18.25 -9.37 5.36
C ASP A 14 -19.42 -9.20 4.39
N PHE A 15 -19.58 -10.14 3.46
CA PHE A 15 -20.66 -10.14 2.47
C PHE A 15 -21.64 -11.28 2.77
N PHE A 16 -22.93 -10.94 2.82
CA PHE A 16 -23.99 -11.90 3.08
C PHE A 16 -25.12 -11.71 2.07
N ILE A 17 -25.71 -12.82 1.63
CA ILE A 17 -27.02 -12.84 0.97
C ILE A 17 -28.03 -13.26 2.03
N VAL A 18 -29.03 -12.42 2.28
CA VAL A 18 -30.01 -12.62 3.36
C VAL A 18 -31.43 -12.57 2.81
N ALA A 19 -32.30 -13.44 3.30
CA ALA A 19 -33.72 -13.41 2.96
C ALA A 19 -34.36 -12.15 3.58
N THR A 20 -35.07 -11.37 2.78
CA THR A 20 -35.84 -10.20 3.26
C THR A 20 -37.30 -10.53 3.50
N ASP A 21 -37.78 -11.57 2.85
CA ASP A 21 -39.16 -12.03 2.85
C ASP A 21 -39.19 -13.54 3.06
N THR A 22 -40.34 -14.06 3.48
CA THR A 22 -40.54 -15.50 3.58
C THR A 22 -40.58 -16.10 2.18
N VAL A 23 -39.76 -17.14 1.95
CA VAL A 23 -39.71 -17.87 0.69
C VAL A 23 -39.93 -19.34 0.98
N ASP A 24 -41.11 -19.84 0.63
CA ASP A 24 -41.43 -21.25 0.73
C ASP A 24 -40.84 -22.03 -0.44
N GLN A 25 -40.44 -23.27 -0.16
CA GLN A 25 -39.95 -24.22 -1.17
C GLN A 25 -38.73 -23.71 -1.97
N PHE A 26 -37.85 -22.94 -1.34
CA PHE A 26 -36.60 -22.48 -1.94
C PHE A 26 -35.71 -23.65 -2.34
N SER A 27 -35.20 -23.64 -3.57
CA SER A 27 -34.32 -24.67 -4.12
C SER A 27 -33.22 -24.03 -4.96
N PRO A 28 -31.98 -23.91 -4.44
CA PRO A 28 -30.84 -23.48 -5.24
C PRO A 28 -30.54 -24.50 -6.36
N SER A 29 -30.07 -24.01 -7.50
CA SER A 29 -29.62 -24.87 -8.61
C SER A 29 -28.32 -25.61 -8.32
N ASP A 30 -27.54 -25.13 -7.35
CA ASP A 30 -26.21 -25.67 -6.99
C ASP A 30 -26.21 -26.24 -5.55
N VAL A 31 -27.28 -26.95 -5.20
CA VAL A 31 -27.37 -27.66 -3.91
C VAL A 31 -26.38 -28.81 -3.90
N ASN A 32 -25.66 -28.96 -2.78
CA ASN A 32 -24.81 -30.12 -2.55
C ASN A 32 -25.65 -31.42 -2.72
N PRO A 33 -25.20 -32.39 -3.55
CA PRO A 33 -25.94 -33.62 -3.86
C PRO A 33 -26.43 -34.41 -2.64
N GLU A 34 -25.76 -34.29 -1.49
CA GLU A 34 -26.16 -34.92 -0.23
C GLU A 34 -27.54 -34.45 0.27
N TYR A 35 -27.97 -33.26 -0.12
CA TYR A 35 -29.29 -32.71 0.21
C TYR A 35 -30.36 -33.06 -0.84
N GLY A 36 -29.99 -33.73 -1.94
CA GLY A 36 -30.90 -34.24 -2.96
C GLY A 36 -31.81 -33.16 -3.56
N SER A 37 -33.10 -33.48 -3.70
CA SER A 37 -34.14 -32.57 -4.21
C SER A 37 -34.89 -31.84 -3.10
N SER A 38 -34.25 -31.65 -1.94
CA SER A 38 -34.90 -31.01 -0.79
C SER A 38 -35.11 -29.53 -1.05
N THR A 39 -36.22 -29.01 -0.54
CA THR A 39 -36.54 -27.59 -0.54
C THR A 39 -36.43 -27.03 0.88
N PHE A 40 -36.17 -25.74 0.96
CA PHE A 40 -35.99 -25.02 2.22
C PHE A 40 -37.10 -23.98 2.37
N SER A 41 -37.58 -23.75 3.59
CA SER A 41 -38.41 -22.57 3.90
C SER A 41 -37.48 -21.53 4.50
N LEU A 42 -37.40 -20.38 3.86
CA LEU A 42 -36.58 -19.26 4.31
C LEU A 42 -37.46 -18.23 4.99
N GLU A 43 -37.01 -17.76 6.14
CA GLU A 43 -37.62 -16.64 6.85
C GLU A 43 -36.74 -15.38 6.75
N PRO A 44 -37.33 -14.18 6.88
CA PRO A 44 -36.57 -12.94 6.95
C PRO A 44 -35.42 -13.02 7.97
N GLY A 45 -34.22 -12.69 7.51
CA GLY A 45 -32.99 -12.76 8.31
C GLY A 45 -32.19 -14.07 8.18
N ASN A 46 -32.70 -15.10 7.49
CA ASN A 46 -31.89 -16.27 7.16
C ASN A 46 -30.76 -15.88 6.19
N VAL A 47 -29.54 -16.31 6.49
CA VAL A 47 -28.37 -16.15 5.60
C VAL A 47 -28.36 -17.29 4.60
N LEU A 48 -28.40 -16.97 3.31
CA LEU A 48 -28.37 -17.94 2.21
C LEU A 48 -26.95 -18.23 1.74
N ALA A 49 -26.09 -17.21 1.76
CA ALA A 49 -24.71 -17.30 1.34
C ALA A 49 -23.85 -16.29 2.09
N GLN A 50 -22.58 -16.62 2.24
CA GLN A 50 -21.54 -15.76 2.78
C GLN A 50 -20.31 -15.88 1.88
N ASP A 51 -19.73 -14.74 1.51
CA ASP A 51 -18.45 -14.71 0.79
C ASP A 51 -17.27 -14.57 1.77
N GLU A 52 -16.05 -14.79 1.28
CA GLU A 52 -14.85 -14.49 2.03
C GLU A 52 -14.78 -13.00 2.38
N PRO A 53 -14.37 -12.65 3.61
CA PRO A 53 -14.31 -11.26 4.00
C PRO A 53 -13.22 -10.50 3.25
N TYR A 54 -13.55 -9.31 2.77
CA TYR A 54 -12.55 -8.40 2.22
C TYR A 54 -11.94 -7.56 3.33
N VAL A 55 -10.63 -7.70 3.54
CA VAL A 55 -9.87 -6.99 4.56
C VAL A 55 -9.00 -5.91 3.90
N PHE A 56 -9.12 -4.68 4.37
CA PHE A 56 -8.22 -3.59 4.00
C PHE A 56 -7.83 -2.76 5.22
N TYR A 57 -6.67 -2.12 5.17
CA TYR A 57 -6.17 -1.32 6.28
C TYR A 57 -6.48 0.16 6.06
N PHE A 58 -7.01 0.84 7.09
CA PHE A 58 -7.28 2.26 7.03
C PHE A 58 -6.54 3.02 8.13
N ASP A 59 -5.58 3.85 7.71
CA ASP A 59 -4.80 4.75 8.56
C ASP A 59 -4.44 6.00 7.74
N ARG A 60 -4.32 7.16 8.39
CA ARG A 60 -3.85 8.42 7.77
C ARG A 60 -2.52 8.24 7.05
N GLU A 61 -1.64 7.37 7.53
CA GLU A 61 -0.35 7.09 6.88
C GLU A 61 -0.48 6.28 5.59
N LEU A 62 -1.54 5.48 5.45
CA LEU A 62 -1.80 4.70 4.23
C LEU A 62 -2.44 5.56 3.13
N ILE A 63 -3.01 6.72 3.48
CA ILE A 63 -3.53 7.70 2.51
C ILE A 63 -2.37 8.50 1.89
N LYS A 64 -1.26 8.67 2.62
CA LYS A 64 -0.09 9.40 2.15
C LYS A 64 0.68 8.56 1.11
N PRO A 65 1.43 9.20 0.19
CA PRO A 65 2.36 8.49 -0.67
C PRO A 65 3.36 7.65 0.15
N VAL A 66 3.79 6.50 -0.37
CA VAL A 66 4.80 5.66 0.28
C VAL A 66 6.08 6.45 0.61
N SER A 67 6.41 7.47 -0.18
CA SER A 67 7.55 8.38 0.08
C SER A 67 7.46 9.18 1.39
N SER A 68 6.30 9.17 2.07
CA SER A 68 6.10 9.86 3.35
C SER A 68 6.75 9.18 4.56
N VAL A 69 7.22 7.94 4.44
CA VAL A 69 7.99 7.26 5.51
C VAL A 69 9.48 7.59 5.50
N PHE A 70 9.93 8.39 4.52
CA PHE A 70 11.33 8.76 4.37
C PHE A 70 11.61 10.13 4.99
N ASP A 71 12.72 10.22 5.73
CA ASP A 71 13.30 11.46 6.20
C ASP A 71 14.63 11.72 5.50
N ILE A 72 14.81 12.91 4.95
CA ILE A 72 16.12 13.30 4.40
C ILE A 72 16.87 14.03 5.51
N VAL A 73 18.00 13.49 5.93
CA VAL A 73 18.82 13.97 7.03
C VAL A 73 20.21 14.40 6.55
N VAL A 74 20.83 15.34 7.26
CA VAL A 74 22.18 15.82 6.94
C VAL A 74 23.21 14.91 7.58
N ASN A 75 24.19 14.47 6.80
CA ASN A 75 25.42 13.84 7.27
C ASN A 75 26.61 14.63 6.70
N GLU A 76 27.33 15.34 7.58
CA GLU A 76 28.46 16.22 7.21
C GLU A 76 29.70 15.42 6.72
N GLN A 77 29.69 14.09 6.85
CA GLN A 77 30.77 13.22 6.36
C GLN A 77 30.54 12.75 4.91
N LEU A 78 29.36 12.99 4.33
CA LEU A 78 29.06 12.61 2.96
C LEU A 78 29.50 13.71 1.98
N GLU A 79 30.11 13.27 0.89
CA GLU A 79 30.40 14.14 -0.26
C GLU A 79 29.12 14.59 -0.96
N ASP A 80 29.17 15.75 -1.62
CA ASP A 80 28.05 16.27 -2.39
C ASP A 80 27.64 15.31 -3.51
N GLY A 81 26.32 15.08 -3.64
CA GLY A 81 25.75 14.12 -4.60
C GLY A 81 25.74 12.66 -4.13
N ALA A 82 26.46 12.31 -3.06
CA ALA A 82 26.34 10.99 -2.43
C ALA A 82 25.14 10.92 -1.47
N TRP A 83 24.55 9.73 -1.34
CA TRP A 83 23.47 9.47 -0.40
C TRP A 83 23.55 8.05 0.15
N GLN A 84 23.01 7.84 1.35
CA GLN A 84 22.97 6.55 2.04
C GLN A 84 21.60 6.31 2.65
N LEU A 85 21.21 5.03 2.74
CA LEU A 85 19.97 4.61 3.42
C LEU A 85 20.28 3.99 4.77
N ASP A 86 19.47 4.34 5.76
CA ASP A 86 19.40 3.66 7.05
C ASP A 86 17.95 3.22 7.29
N LEU A 87 17.78 1.91 7.46
CA LEU A 87 16.49 1.24 7.67
C LEU A 87 16.23 0.91 9.16
N ASN A 88 17.19 1.17 10.04
CA ASN A 88 17.17 0.73 11.45
C ASN A 88 16.41 1.70 12.38
N SER A 89 15.35 2.31 11.86
CA SER A 89 14.44 3.15 12.64
C SER A 89 13.03 3.10 12.08
N ASP A 90 12.05 3.61 12.82
CA ASP A 90 10.64 3.63 12.40
C ASP A 90 10.37 4.36 11.08
N ARG A 91 11.28 5.26 10.69
CA ARG A 91 11.28 5.97 9.41
C ARG A 91 12.58 5.66 8.68
N VAL A 92 12.53 5.59 7.36
CA VAL A 92 13.72 5.35 6.55
C VAL A 92 14.49 6.66 6.41
N LYS A 93 15.77 6.67 6.78
CA LYS A 93 16.59 7.88 6.65
C LYS A 93 17.40 7.84 5.35
N ILE A 94 17.29 8.91 4.58
CA ILE A 94 18.14 9.21 3.44
C ILE A 94 19.16 10.25 3.90
N SER A 95 20.38 9.81 4.19
CA SER A 95 21.47 10.70 4.59
C SER A 95 22.10 11.32 3.36
N VAL A 96 22.29 12.64 3.36
CA VAL A 96 22.92 13.41 2.28
C VAL A 96 23.81 14.51 2.87
N SER A 97 24.70 15.10 2.07
CA SER A 97 25.42 16.31 2.47
C SER A 97 24.48 17.49 2.70
N ARG A 98 24.92 18.52 3.44
CA ARG A 98 24.13 19.73 3.68
C ARG A 98 23.73 20.45 2.39
N ALA A 99 24.66 20.65 1.46
CA ALA A 99 24.40 21.30 0.18
C ALA A 99 23.39 20.50 -0.67
N THR A 100 23.50 19.17 -0.64
CA THR A 100 22.53 18.28 -1.30
C THR A 100 21.15 18.42 -0.64
N LYS A 101 21.05 18.45 0.69
CA LYS A 101 19.78 18.65 1.40
C LYS A 101 19.06 19.93 0.96
N GLU A 102 19.79 21.04 0.89
CA GLU A 102 19.24 22.34 0.46
C GLU A 102 18.71 22.27 -0.98
N SER A 103 19.45 21.62 -1.88
CA SER A 103 19.05 21.40 -3.27
C SER A 103 17.78 20.54 -3.37
N LEU A 104 17.69 19.48 -2.55
CA LEU A 104 16.53 18.60 -2.51
C LEU A 104 15.29 19.29 -1.93
N ASP A 105 15.46 20.15 -0.93
CA ASP A 105 14.36 20.96 -0.38
C ASP A 105 13.81 21.93 -1.41
N PHE A 106 14.70 22.58 -2.17
CA PHE A 106 14.31 23.42 -3.29
C PHE A 106 13.56 22.64 -4.38
N ALA A 107 14.07 21.45 -4.76
CA ALA A 107 13.45 20.58 -5.76
C ALA A 107 12.03 20.13 -5.38
N ARG A 108 11.69 20.07 -4.08
CA ARG A 108 10.33 19.71 -3.64
C ARG A 108 9.29 20.79 -3.90
N ALA A 109 9.70 22.03 -4.18
CA ALA A 109 8.80 23.16 -4.33
C ALA A 109 8.06 23.19 -5.70
N SER A 110 8.64 22.61 -6.75
CA SER A 110 8.01 22.55 -8.09
C SER A 110 7.55 21.13 -8.44
N LYS A 111 6.54 21.02 -9.31
CA LYS A 111 5.98 19.71 -9.70
C LYS A 111 6.95 18.93 -10.59
N GLU A 112 7.67 19.63 -11.44
CA GLU A 112 8.66 19.11 -12.39
C GLU A 112 9.85 18.52 -11.64
N HIS A 113 10.47 19.31 -10.76
CA HIS A 113 11.60 18.84 -9.95
C HIS A 113 11.19 17.72 -8.99
N ARG A 114 9.98 17.78 -8.42
CA ARG A 114 9.44 16.69 -7.61
C ARG A 114 9.25 15.41 -8.43
N ALA A 115 8.77 15.51 -9.66
CA ALA A 115 8.66 14.36 -10.56
C ALA A 115 10.03 13.73 -10.84
N THR A 116 11.06 14.56 -11.10
CA THR A 116 12.45 14.09 -11.22
C THR A 116 12.93 13.41 -9.95
N LEU A 117 12.71 14.01 -8.78
CA LEU A 117 13.16 13.47 -7.50
C LEU A 117 12.51 12.13 -7.15
N ILE A 118 11.22 11.98 -7.46
CA ILE A 118 10.50 10.72 -7.25
C ILE A 118 11.12 9.60 -8.10
N ASN A 119 11.47 9.89 -9.35
CA ASN A 119 12.02 8.89 -10.27
C ASN A 119 13.51 8.61 -10.06
N SER A 120 14.28 9.53 -9.46
CA SER A 120 15.72 9.34 -9.22
C SER A 120 16.03 8.79 -7.82
N LEU A 121 15.59 9.49 -6.77
CA LEU A 121 15.97 9.18 -5.38
C LEU A 121 14.95 8.26 -4.71
N TYR A 122 13.68 8.64 -4.73
CA TYR A 122 12.65 7.85 -4.03
C TYR A 122 12.43 6.49 -4.68
N PHE A 123 12.50 6.39 -6.00
CA PHE A 123 12.42 5.10 -6.68
C PHE A 123 13.50 4.14 -6.20
N ALA A 124 14.77 4.58 -6.18
CA ALA A 124 15.88 3.77 -5.68
C ALA A 124 15.72 3.42 -4.20
N ALA A 125 15.25 4.37 -3.38
CA ALA A 125 15.04 4.14 -1.95
C ALA A 125 13.89 3.15 -1.68
N VAL A 126 12.77 3.27 -2.39
CA VAL A 126 11.63 2.33 -2.30
C VAL A 126 12.05 0.95 -2.80
N LEU A 127 12.77 0.86 -3.92
CA LEU A 127 13.33 -0.39 -4.44
C LEU A 127 14.15 -1.11 -3.38
N TYR A 128 15.09 -0.40 -2.74
CA TYR A 128 15.94 -0.99 -1.71
C TYR A 128 15.15 -1.43 -0.46
N CYS A 129 14.12 -0.68 -0.07
CA CYS A 129 13.24 -1.07 1.04
C CYS A 129 12.47 -2.35 0.73
N VAL A 130 11.93 -2.49 -0.49
CA VAL A 130 11.23 -3.71 -0.91
C VAL A 130 12.20 -4.89 -0.93
N ASP A 131 13.38 -4.72 -1.52
CA ASP A 131 14.41 -5.76 -1.58
C ASP A 131 14.83 -6.21 -0.17
N SER A 132 14.98 -5.27 0.75
CA SER A 132 15.30 -5.56 2.16
C SER A 132 14.19 -6.34 2.86
N ILE A 133 12.91 -5.99 2.60
CA ILE A 133 11.75 -6.75 3.12
C ILE A 133 11.74 -8.18 2.57
N GLN A 134 12.04 -8.37 1.28
CA GLN A 134 12.05 -9.67 0.63
C GLN A 134 13.17 -10.58 1.15
N ASN A 135 14.37 -10.03 1.30
CA ASN A 135 15.57 -10.79 1.65
C ASN A 135 15.71 -11.04 3.16
N SER A 136 15.16 -10.16 4.01
CA SER A 136 15.31 -10.25 5.47
C SER A 136 14.07 -9.72 6.21
N PRO A 137 12.89 -10.35 6.01
CA PRO A 137 11.62 -9.82 6.52
C PRO A 137 11.57 -9.70 8.06
N GLU A 138 12.23 -10.62 8.78
CA GLU A 138 12.24 -10.65 10.24
C GLU A 138 12.99 -9.44 10.84
N ASP A 139 14.02 -8.94 10.15
CA ASP A 139 14.84 -7.82 10.62
C ASP A 139 14.05 -6.50 10.66
N TYR A 140 13.04 -6.37 9.80
CA TYR A 140 12.32 -5.11 9.60
C TYR A 140 10.86 -5.11 10.05
N VAL A 141 10.30 -6.28 10.41
CA VAL A 141 8.87 -6.42 10.77
C VAL A 141 8.42 -5.49 11.90
N SER A 142 9.34 -5.11 12.79
CA SER A 142 9.06 -4.25 13.94
C SER A 142 9.07 -2.74 13.61
N TYR A 143 9.63 -2.33 12.47
CA TYR A 143 9.72 -0.92 12.11
C TYR A 143 8.45 -0.42 11.43
N ARG A 144 8.01 0.77 11.83
CA ARG A 144 6.79 1.40 11.30
C ARG A 144 6.79 1.56 9.77
N TRP A 145 7.91 1.89 9.14
CA TRP A 145 7.99 2.00 7.68
C TRP A 145 7.70 0.66 6.98
N CYS A 146 8.15 -0.47 7.53
CA CYS A 146 7.91 -1.80 6.97
C CYS A 146 6.42 -2.16 7.05
N GLU A 147 5.77 -1.83 8.17
CA GLU A 147 4.33 -1.98 8.33
C GLU A 147 3.55 -1.17 7.28
N VAL A 148 3.94 0.09 7.05
CA VAL A 148 3.32 0.94 6.02
C VAL A 148 3.49 0.35 4.63
N PHE A 149 4.68 -0.15 4.27
CA PHE A 149 4.92 -0.81 2.98
C PHE A 149 4.03 -2.04 2.80
N ARG A 150 3.97 -2.92 3.81
CA ARG A 150 3.12 -4.13 3.77
C ARG A 150 1.64 -3.79 3.64
N LYS A 151 1.13 -2.85 4.45
CA LYS A 151 -0.27 -2.42 4.41
C LYS A 151 -0.62 -1.71 3.08
N GLN A 152 0.27 -0.87 2.55
CA GLN A 152 0.04 -0.22 1.25
C GLN A 152 0.10 -1.22 0.09
N ALA A 153 0.99 -2.21 0.13
CA ALA A 153 1.05 -3.28 -0.86
C ALA A 153 -0.23 -4.12 -0.84
N HIS A 154 -0.65 -4.58 0.35
CA HIS A 154 -1.89 -5.32 0.55
C HIS A 154 -3.11 -4.57 0.01
N ASN A 155 -3.26 -3.29 0.36
CA ASN A 155 -4.36 -2.45 -0.12
C ASN A 155 -4.36 -2.26 -1.66
N GLN A 156 -3.23 -2.49 -2.34
CA GLN A 156 -3.11 -2.45 -3.80
C GLN A 156 -3.23 -3.84 -4.44
N GLY A 157 -3.48 -4.89 -3.66
CA GLY A 157 -3.49 -6.28 -4.14
C GLY A 157 -2.11 -6.79 -4.53
N LEU A 158 -1.04 -6.18 -4.01
CA LEU A 158 0.34 -6.56 -4.26
C LEU A 158 0.81 -7.54 -3.20
N ASP A 159 1.51 -8.57 -3.65
CA ASP A 159 2.21 -9.51 -2.79
C ASP A 159 3.70 -9.18 -2.83
N LEU A 160 4.24 -8.71 -1.71
CA LEU A 160 5.64 -8.29 -1.61
C LEU A 160 6.62 -9.46 -1.79
N GLU A 161 6.19 -10.72 -1.71
CA GLU A 161 7.08 -11.89 -1.79
C GLU A 161 7.07 -12.56 -3.17
N LYS A 162 6.10 -12.25 -4.02
CA LYS A 162 5.87 -12.96 -5.30
C LYS A 162 6.32 -12.22 -6.55
N GLN A 163 6.86 -11.00 -6.42
CA GLN A 163 7.20 -10.15 -7.55
C GLN A 163 8.58 -9.52 -7.38
N GLU A 164 9.23 -9.19 -8.49
CA GLU A 164 10.52 -8.50 -8.48
C GLU A 164 10.41 -7.12 -7.81
N SER A 165 11.39 -6.77 -6.99
CA SER A 165 11.41 -5.52 -6.21
C SER A 165 11.16 -4.26 -7.06
N TYR A 166 11.64 -4.21 -8.30
CA TYR A 166 11.44 -3.06 -9.18
C TYR A 166 10.00 -2.93 -9.70
N ILE A 167 9.27 -4.04 -9.82
CA ILE A 167 7.86 -4.04 -10.22
C ILE A 167 7.03 -3.49 -9.06
N LEU A 168 7.29 -4.01 -7.85
CA LEU A 168 6.63 -3.56 -6.63
C LEU A 168 6.90 -2.09 -6.32
N ALA A 169 8.14 -1.63 -6.48
CA ALA A 169 8.50 -0.23 -6.28
C ALA A 169 7.76 0.71 -7.24
N GLN A 170 7.62 0.33 -8.52
CA GLN A 170 6.82 1.10 -9.47
C GLN A 170 5.36 1.16 -9.06
N ALA A 171 4.77 0.02 -8.68
CA ALA A 171 3.37 -0.06 -8.27
C ALA A 171 3.10 0.78 -6.99
N LEU A 172 3.92 0.62 -5.94
CA LEU A 172 3.83 1.38 -4.70
C LEU A 172 3.96 2.90 -4.91
N LEU A 173 4.78 3.32 -5.87
CA LEU A 173 4.93 4.72 -6.30
C LEU A 173 3.90 5.16 -7.34
N LYS A 174 2.92 4.31 -7.68
CA LYS A 174 1.84 4.56 -8.65
C LYS A 174 2.36 4.89 -10.05
N ASN A 175 3.32 4.10 -10.54
CA ASN A 175 3.98 4.22 -11.84
C ASN A 175 4.60 5.62 -12.04
N PRO A 176 5.70 5.91 -11.32
CA PRO A 176 6.23 7.27 -11.18
C PRO A 176 6.70 7.92 -12.48
N LEU A 177 6.98 7.13 -13.53
CA LEU A 177 7.33 7.65 -14.85
C LEU A 177 6.20 8.50 -15.46
N ASN A 178 4.93 8.22 -15.12
CA ASN A 178 3.81 9.05 -15.55
C ASN A 178 3.93 10.51 -15.05
N LEU A 179 4.61 10.73 -13.92
CA LEU A 179 4.87 12.09 -13.43
C LEU A 179 5.83 12.85 -14.36
N LEU A 180 6.80 12.17 -14.96
CA LEU A 180 7.70 12.80 -15.92
C LEU A 180 6.94 13.17 -17.19
N THR A 181 6.11 12.26 -17.71
CA THR A 181 5.25 12.56 -18.87
C THR A 181 4.33 13.76 -18.60
N ASN A 182 3.72 13.82 -17.42
CA ASN A 182 2.72 14.82 -17.09
C ASN A 182 3.28 16.20 -16.68
N TYR A 183 4.54 16.27 -16.25
CA TYR A 183 5.10 17.52 -15.71
C TYR A 183 6.43 17.93 -16.36
N VAL A 184 7.22 16.99 -16.87
CA VAL A 184 8.57 17.28 -17.40
C VAL A 184 8.59 17.23 -18.92
N PHE A 185 7.87 16.28 -19.53
CA PHE A 185 7.88 16.07 -20.98
C PHE A 185 6.67 16.69 -21.70
N VAL A 186 5.93 17.58 -21.05
CA VAL A 186 4.67 18.18 -21.54
C VAL A 186 4.85 18.96 -22.85
N ASP A 187 6.05 19.50 -23.10
CA ASP A 187 6.38 20.29 -24.30
C ASP A 187 7.01 19.45 -25.43
N ARG A 188 6.54 18.20 -25.64
CA ARG A 188 6.91 17.37 -26.80
C ARG A 188 5.71 16.86 -27.57
#